data_AF-A0A2S5MV16-F1
#
_entry.id   AF-A0A2S5MV16-F1
#
_cell.length_a   1.000
_cell.length_b   1.000
_cell.length_c   1.000
_cell.angle_alpha   90.00
_cell.angle_beta   90.00
_cell.angle_gamma   90.00
#
_symmetry.space_group_name_H-M   'P 1'
#
loop_
_entity.id
_entity.type
_entity.pdbx_description
1 polymer ?
#
loop_
_entity_poly.entity_id
_entity_poly.type
_entity_poly.pdbx_seq_one_letter_code
_entity_poly.pdbx_strand_id
1 'polypeptide(L)'
;MAHRLIWLIHYGKWPAKFVDHVNGDGLDNRLVNLRLASHAENNRNCRTYRSNTSGIKGVSFHRTWNKWQAHIQTDGKQRFLGSFKTKDEAAQAYREASKMYHGEFGRFE
;
A
#
# COMPACT_ATOMS: atom_id res chain seq x y z
N MET A 1 -16.35 3.99 10.06
CA MET A 1 -17.31 3.04 10.67
C MET A 1 -18.42 2.60 9.71
N ALA A 2 -18.89 3.45 8.79
CA ALA A 2 -19.96 3.12 7.84
C ALA A 2 -19.75 1.79 7.07
N HIS A 3 -18.56 1.54 6.52
CA HIS A 3 -18.27 0.30 5.77
C HIS A 3 -18.45 -1.00 6.58
N ARG A 4 -18.20 -1.01 7.90
CA ARG A 4 -18.40 -2.21 8.73
C ARG A 4 -19.90 -2.49 8.96
N LEU A 5 -20.71 -1.43 9.07
CA LEU A 5 -22.15 -1.56 9.20
C LEU A 5 -22.78 -2.02 7.88
N ILE A 6 -22.32 -1.48 6.75
CA ILE A 6 -22.74 -1.92 5.40
C ILE A 6 -22.44 -3.41 5.21
N TRP A 7 -21.26 -3.87 5.65
CA TRP A 7 -20.91 -5.29 5.64
C TRP A 7 -21.89 -6.14 6.47
N LEU A 8 -22.22 -5.70 7.69
CA LEU A 8 -23.16 -6.39 8.56
C LEU A 8 -24.56 -6.47 7.93
N ILE A 9 -25.06 -5.37 7.38
CA ILE A 9 -26.40 -5.33 6.76
C ILE A 9 -26.47 -6.27 5.55
N HIS A 10 -25.44 -6.30 4.72
CA HIS A 10 -25.44 -7.11 3.50
C HIS A 10 -25.21 -8.61 3.76
N TYR A 11 -24.27 -8.95 4.65
CA TYR A 11 -23.88 -10.35 4.89
C TYR A 11 -24.48 -10.96 6.17
N GLY A 12 -25.22 -10.19 6.96
CA GLY A 12 -25.82 -10.63 8.23
C GLY A 12 -24.83 -10.95 9.34
N LYS A 13 -23.54 -10.67 9.14
CA LYS A 13 -22.48 -10.98 10.11
C LYS A 13 -21.42 -9.88 10.15
N TRP A 14 -20.80 -9.71 11.31
CA TRP A 14 -19.67 -8.81 11.45
C TRP A 14 -18.45 -9.33 10.67
N PRO A 15 -17.66 -8.43 10.06
CA PRO A 15 -16.44 -8.84 9.36
C PRO A 15 -15.42 -9.36 10.39
N ALA A 16 -14.87 -10.54 10.12
CA ALA A 16 -13.86 -11.18 10.97
C ALA A 16 -12.47 -10.53 10.86
N LYS A 17 -12.24 -9.74 9.81
CA LYS A 17 -11.00 -9.02 9.52
C LYS A 17 -11.28 -7.52 9.32
N PHE A 18 -10.25 -6.73 9.04
CA PHE A 18 -10.44 -5.35 8.63
C PHE A 18 -11.16 -5.30 7.28
N VAL A 19 -11.99 -4.28 7.10
CA VAL A 19 -12.65 -3.99 5.82
C VAL A 19 -11.84 -2.87 5.18
N ASP A 20 -11.09 -3.21 4.14
CA ASP A 20 -10.26 -2.30 3.36
C ASP A 20 -11.05 -1.79 2.14
N HIS A 21 -10.75 -0.57 1.73
CA HIS A 21 -11.30 0.04 0.52
C HIS A 21 -10.34 -0.21 -0.63
N VAL A 22 -10.78 -0.90 -1.68
CA VAL A 22 -9.90 -1.29 -2.81
C VAL A 22 -9.22 -0.06 -3.42
N ASN A 23 -9.93 1.06 -3.58
CA ASN A 23 -9.38 2.32 -4.07
C ASN A 23 -8.65 3.17 -3.00
N GLY A 24 -8.74 2.79 -1.73
CA GLY A 24 -8.25 3.55 -0.57
C GLY A 24 -8.98 4.88 -0.35
N ASP A 25 -10.22 5.00 -0.82
CA ASP A 25 -11.14 6.09 -0.51
C ASP A 25 -12.15 5.63 0.55
N GLY A 26 -12.02 6.16 1.77
CA GLY A 26 -12.90 5.83 2.89
C GLY A 26 -14.33 6.35 2.76
N LEU A 27 -14.60 7.24 1.79
CA LEU A 27 -15.94 7.77 1.52
C LEU A 27 -16.74 6.86 0.57
N ASP A 28 -16.05 6.09 -0.27
CA ASP A 28 -16.68 5.16 -1.21
C ASP A 28 -17.00 3.82 -0.53
N ASN A 29 -18.20 3.74 0.07
CA ASN A 29 -18.62 2.56 0.81
C ASN A 29 -19.44 1.56 -0.02
N ARG A 30 -19.38 1.61 -1.36
CA ARG A 30 -20.03 0.61 -2.22
C ARG A 30 -19.43 -0.77 -1.96
N LEU A 31 -20.27 -1.81 -1.90
CA LEU A 31 -19.81 -3.18 -1.60
C LEU A 31 -18.70 -3.66 -2.55
N VAL A 32 -18.75 -3.30 -3.82
CA VAL A 32 -17.72 -3.62 -4.83
C VAL A 32 -16.34 -3.01 -4.52
N ASN A 33 -16.30 -1.96 -3.70
CA ASN A 33 -15.08 -1.29 -3.26
C ASN A 33 -14.60 -1.79 -1.88
N LEU A 34 -15.32 -2.71 -1.23
CA LEU A 34 -14.95 -3.23 0.09
C LEU A 34 -14.37 -4.64 -0.03
N ARG A 35 -13.26 -4.91 0.67
CA ARG A 35 -12.67 -6.25 0.77
C ARG A 35 -12.19 -6.56 2.18
N LEU A 36 -12.10 -7.84 2.51
CA LEU A 36 -11.48 -8.26 3.76
C LEU A 36 -9.97 -8.24 3.64
N ALA A 37 -9.30 -7.58 4.59
CA ALA A 37 -7.86 -7.45 4.65
C ALA A 37 -7.35 -7.72 6.06
N SER A 38 -6.18 -8.34 6.16
CA SER A 38 -5.35 -8.29 7.37
C SER A 38 -4.84 -6.87 7.61
N HIS A 39 -4.35 -6.62 8.82
CA HIS A 39 -3.76 -5.33 9.17
C HIS A 39 -2.56 -4.97 8.27
N ALA A 40 -1.74 -5.98 7.91
CA ALA A 40 -0.61 -5.80 7.02
C ALA A 40 -1.04 -5.47 5.58
N GLU A 41 -2.07 -6.17 5.07
CA GLU A 41 -2.64 -5.92 3.73
C GLU A 41 -3.25 -4.52 3.63
N ASN A 42 -4.02 -4.10 4.63
CA ASN A 42 -4.56 -2.75 4.72
C ASN A 42 -3.44 -1.69 4.70
N ASN A 43 -2.35 -1.91 5.46
CA ASN A 43 -1.19 -1.00 5.46
C ASN A 43 -0.44 -0.96 4.12
N ARG A 44 -0.45 -2.04 3.33
CA ARG A 44 0.10 -2.04 1.97
C ARG A 44 -0.72 -1.16 1.04
N ASN A 45 -2.04 -1.08 1.26
CA ASN A 45 -2.95 -0.22 0.49
C ASN A 45 -2.99 1.24 0.99
N CYS A 46 -2.43 1.53 2.15
CA CYS A 46 -2.37 2.90 2.67
C CYS A 46 -1.55 3.83 1.75
N ARG A 47 -2.05 5.07 1.62
CA ARG A 47 -1.37 6.17 0.93
C ARG A 47 -0.03 6.51 1.59
N THR A 48 0.86 7.10 0.82
CA THR A 48 2.11 7.66 1.34
C THR A 48 1.82 8.78 2.33
N TYR A 49 2.67 8.89 3.36
CA TYR A 49 2.61 10.00 4.30
C TYR A 49 2.95 11.31 3.59
N ARG A 50 2.33 12.42 4.02
CA ARG A 50 2.60 13.76 3.49
C ARG A 50 4.07 14.21 3.64
N SER A 51 4.78 13.65 4.62
CA SER A 51 6.20 13.88 4.85
C SER A 51 7.11 13.10 3.90
N ASN A 52 6.58 12.19 3.08
CA ASN A 52 7.35 11.49 2.08
C ASN A 52 7.72 12.46 0.95
N THR A 53 8.98 12.91 0.93
CA THR A 53 9.52 13.86 -0.03
C THR A 53 9.71 13.28 -1.43
N SER A 54 9.78 11.96 -1.57
CA SER A 54 9.75 11.34 -2.91
C SER A 54 8.33 11.34 -3.47
N GLY A 55 7.30 11.40 -2.63
CA GLY A 55 5.92 11.25 -3.06
C GLY A 55 5.64 9.89 -3.72
N ILE A 56 6.52 8.90 -3.53
CA ILE A 56 6.36 7.52 -4.04
C ILE A 56 6.61 6.57 -2.89
N LYS A 57 5.71 5.60 -2.70
CA LYS A 57 5.85 4.62 -1.61
C LYS A 57 7.12 3.80 -1.78
N GLY A 58 7.84 3.58 -0.66
CA GLY A 58 9.06 2.77 -0.64
C GLY A 58 10.27 3.36 -1.36
N VAL A 59 10.16 4.57 -1.93
CA VAL A 59 11.27 5.25 -2.61
C VAL A 59 11.78 6.41 -1.76
N SER A 60 13.09 6.52 -1.61
CA SER A 60 13.74 7.62 -0.89
C SER A 60 15.02 8.05 -1.60
N PHE A 61 15.46 9.29 -1.34
CA PHE A 61 16.71 9.81 -1.90
C PHE A 61 17.83 9.79 -0.87
N HIS A 62 18.92 9.09 -1.19
CA HIS A 62 20.09 8.97 -0.34
C HIS A 62 21.12 10.06 -0.66
N ARG A 63 21.08 11.16 0.10
CA ARG A 63 21.86 12.38 -0.15
C ARG A 63 23.36 12.14 -0.26
N THR A 64 23.94 11.37 0.66
CA THR A 64 25.40 11.12 0.70
C THR A 64 25.92 10.42 -0.55
N TRP A 65 25.09 9.57 -1.16
CA TRP A 65 25.49 8.78 -2.34
C TRP A 65 24.90 9.32 -3.63
N ASN A 66 24.11 10.38 -3.56
CA ASN A 66 23.40 10.98 -4.69
C ASN A 66 22.61 9.94 -5.51
N LYS A 67 21.93 9.01 -4.83
CA LYS A 67 21.20 7.89 -5.44
C LYS A 67 19.78 7.77 -4.88
N TRP A 68 18.88 7.31 -5.71
CA TRP A 68 17.53 6.91 -5.31
C TRP A 68 17.54 5.47 -4.83
N GLN A 69 16.87 5.18 -3.73
CA GLN A 69 16.80 3.84 -3.15
C GLN A 69 15.34 3.39 -3.10
N ALA A 70 15.14 2.10 -3.37
CA ALA A 70 13.82 1.47 -3.27
C ALA A 70 13.85 0.36 -2.22
N HIS A 71 12.82 0.34 -1.38
CA HIS A 71 12.64 -0.64 -0.32
C HIS A 71 11.18 -1.11 -0.29
N ILE A 72 10.97 -2.37 0.09
CA ILE A 72 9.64 -2.92 0.30
C ILE A 72 9.54 -3.62 1.66
N GLN A 73 8.42 -3.44 2.34
CA GLN A 73 8.12 -4.11 3.60
C GLN A 73 7.33 -5.39 3.31
N THR A 74 7.87 -6.54 3.68
CA THR A 74 7.25 -7.86 3.50
C THR A 74 7.48 -8.69 4.76
N ASP A 75 6.44 -9.35 5.28
CA ASP A 75 6.56 -10.23 6.45
C ASP A 75 7.24 -9.57 7.67
N GLY A 76 6.95 -8.29 7.88
CA GLY A 76 7.54 -7.49 8.96
C GLY A 76 9.01 -7.11 8.78
N LYS A 77 9.60 -7.39 7.61
CA LYS A 77 11.00 -7.08 7.30
C LYS A 77 11.11 -6.12 6.10
N GLN A 78 12.04 -5.18 6.21
CA GLN A 78 12.42 -4.31 5.10
C GLN A 78 13.37 -5.05 4.17
N ARG A 79 13.02 -5.13 2.88
CA ARG A 79 13.88 -5.63 1.81
C ARG A 79 14.38 -4.47 0.97
N PHE A 80 15.67 -4.47 0.68
CA PHE A 80 16.29 -3.52 -0.25
C PHE A 80 16.12 -4.02 -1.69
N LEU A 81 15.56 -3.19 -2.55
CA LEU A 81 15.31 -3.51 -3.96
C LEU A 81 16.43 -3.03 -4.88
N GLY A 82 17.16 -2.01 -4.46
CA GLY A 82 18.29 -1.48 -5.22
C GLY A 82 18.49 0.01 -5.03
N SER A 83 19.59 0.49 -5.60
CA SER A 83 19.92 1.91 -5.70
C SER A 83 20.07 2.31 -7.16
N PHE A 84 19.46 3.42 -7.54
CA PHE A 84 19.26 3.87 -8.91
C PHE A 84 19.73 5.31 -9.07
N LYS A 85 19.98 5.71 -10.32
CA LYS A 85 20.39 7.09 -10.62
C LYS A 85 19.19 8.02 -10.64
N THR A 86 18.04 7.51 -11.06
CA THR A 86 16.82 8.29 -11.20
C THR A 86 15.72 7.83 -10.25
N LYS A 87 14.81 8.75 -9.95
CA LYS A 87 13.61 8.48 -9.15
C LYS A 87 12.68 7.47 -9.82
N ASP A 88 12.58 7.55 -11.15
CA ASP A 88 11.69 6.72 -11.95
C ASP A 88 12.11 5.25 -11.94
N GLU A 89 13.42 4.97 -12.10
CA GLU A 89 13.97 3.62 -11.97
C GLU A 89 13.68 3.00 -10.60
N ALA A 90 13.84 3.77 -9.52
CA ALA A 90 13.52 3.32 -8.17
C ALA A 90 12.02 3.05 -8.00
N ALA A 91 11.16 3.89 -8.60
CA ALA A 91 9.71 3.71 -8.58
C ALA A 91 9.27 2.46 -9.36
N GLN A 92 9.91 2.20 -10.50
CA GLN A 92 9.65 0.99 -11.29
C GLN A 92 10.04 -0.26 -10.51
N ALA A 93 11.23 -0.29 -9.90
CA ALA A 93 11.66 -1.40 -9.06
C ALA A 93 10.68 -1.66 -7.89
N TYR A 94 10.19 -0.58 -7.25
CA TYR A 94 9.16 -0.71 -6.21
C TYR A 94 7.85 -1.26 -6.77
N ARG A 95 7.41 -0.80 -7.95
CA ARG A 95 6.17 -1.26 -8.59
C ARG A 95 6.24 -2.75 -8.93
N GLU A 96 7.34 -3.22 -9.47
CA GLU A 96 7.55 -4.64 -9.78
C GLU A 96 7.54 -5.49 -8.49
N ALA A 97 8.28 -5.05 -7.48
CA ALA A 97 8.29 -5.72 -6.18
C ALA A 97 6.92 -5.73 -5.50
N SER A 98 6.19 -4.62 -5.52
CA SER A 98 4.86 -4.52 -4.92
C SER A 98 3.85 -5.40 -5.66
N LYS A 99 3.91 -5.50 -7.00
CA LYS A 99 3.13 -6.49 -7.75
C LYS A 99 3.45 -7.93 -7.32
N MET A 100 4.73 -8.25 -7.11
CA MET A 100 5.17 -9.59 -6.73
C MET A 100 4.81 -9.97 -5.29
N TYR A 101 5.03 -9.06 -4.34
CA TYR A 101 4.90 -9.35 -2.90
C TYR A 101 3.58 -8.92 -2.28
N HIS A 102 2.97 -7.85 -2.79
CA HIS A 102 1.75 -7.26 -2.22
C HIS A 102 0.51 -7.55 -3.05
N GLY A 103 0.66 -7.89 -4.32
CA GLY A 103 -0.43 -8.24 -5.22
C GLY A 103 -1.48 -7.14 -5.29
N GLU A 104 -2.75 -7.52 -5.12
CA GLU A 104 -3.89 -6.60 -5.18
C GLU A 104 -3.94 -5.58 -4.03
N PHE A 105 -3.20 -5.81 -2.95
CA PHE A 105 -3.11 -4.88 -1.81
C PHE A 105 -1.98 -3.86 -1.97
N GLY A 106 -1.15 -3.99 -3.01
CA GLY A 106 -0.08 -3.07 -3.31
C GLY A 106 -0.61 -1.76 -3.90
N ARG A 107 -0.31 -0.63 -3.27
CA ARG A 107 -0.55 0.70 -3.84
C ARG A 107 0.71 1.23 -4.53
N PHE A 108 0.52 1.80 -5.72
CA PHE A 108 1.60 2.31 -6.59
C PHE A 108 1.45 3.82 -6.78
N GLU A 109 1.46 4.57 -5.68
CA GLU A 109 1.36 6.03 -5.69
C GLU A 109 2.31 6.64 -4.67
#